data_AF-A0A6N2EJD6-F1
#
_entry.id   AF-A0A6N2EJD6-F1
#
_cell.length_a   1.000
_cell.length_b   1.000
_cell.length_c   1.000
_cell.angle_alpha   90.00
_cell.angle_beta   90.00
_cell.angle_gamma   90.00
#
_symmetry.space_group_name_H-M   'P 1'
#
loop_
_entity.id
_entity.type
_entity.pdbx_description
1 polymer ?
#
loop_
_entity_poly.entity_id
_entity_poly.type
_entity_poly.pdbx_seq_one_letter_code
_entity_poly.pdbx_strand_id
1 'polypeptide(L)'
;MAGPTTVTSAESLLGSLCREADTCRLRSRQLLHCLRRCQDENLFVRLRRELDHLHRRRRDLLSAARSWQRRGVGDPLALAFLVELCSRPLT
;
A
#
# COMPACT_ATOMS: atom_id res chain seq x y z
N MET A 1 25.92 -22.30 -11.42
CA MET A 1 25.96 -21.93 -9.98
C MET A 1 25.52 -20.47 -9.90
N ALA A 2 24.30 -20.20 -9.41
CA ALA A 2 23.83 -18.83 -9.23
C ALA A 2 24.46 -18.26 -7.94
N GLY A 3 25.29 -17.23 -8.07
CA GLY A 3 25.89 -16.52 -6.95
C GLY A 3 24.83 -15.75 -6.13
N PRO A 4 25.15 -15.35 -4.89
CA PRO A 4 24.22 -14.62 -4.04
C PRO A 4 23.86 -13.30 -4.71
N THR A 5 22.62 -13.17 -5.16
CA THR A 5 22.06 -11.90 -5.67
C THR A 5 22.04 -10.91 -4.50
N THR A 6 22.98 -9.98 -4.50
CA THR A 6 22.99 -8.83 -3.60
C THR A 6 21.76 -8.00 -3.89
N VAL A 7 20.69 -8.20 -3.11
CA VAL A 7 19.47 -7.38 -3.18
C VAL A 7 19.89 -5.93 -3.01
N THR A 8 19.74 -5.14 -4.06
CA THR A 8 20.13 -3.73 -4.02
C THR A 8 19.14 -2.99 -3.12
N SER A 9 19.59 -1.96 -2.41
CA SER A 9 18.75 -1.22 -1.44
C SER A 9 17.45 -0.65 -2.05
N ALA A 10 17.46 -0.36 -3.36
CA ALA A 10 16.26 0.07 -4.08
C ALA A 10 15.23 -1.06 -4.28
N GLU A 11 15.66 -2.30 -4.52
CA GLU A 11 14.78 -3.47 -4.65
C GLU A 11 14.16 -3.83 -3.29
N SER A 12 14.94 -3.73 -2.20
CA SER A 12 14.43 -3.96 -0.85
C SER A 12 13.39 -2.92 -0.43
N LEU A 13 13.56 -1.66 -0.87
CA LEU A 13 12.58 -0.59 -0.66
C LEU A 13 11.29 -0.83 -1.45
N LEU A 14 11.39 -1.10 -2.75
CA LEU A 14 10.21 -1.36 -3.60
C LEU A 14 9.41 -2.56 -3.08
N GLY A 15 10.08 -3.65 -2.73
CA GLY A 15 9.42 -4.82 -2.12
C GLY A 15 8.73 -4.48 -0.80
N SER A 16 9.30 -3.58 -0.01
CA SER A 16 8.69 -3.12 1.25
C SER A 16 7.44 -2.27 1.00
N LEU A 17 7.45 -1.40 0.00
CA LEU A 17 6.28 -0.60 -0.38
C LEU A 17 5.15 -1.45 -0.97
N CYS A 18 5.47 -2.50 -1.73
CA CYS A 18 4.48 -3.47 -2.18
C CYS A 18 3.78 -4.15 -1.00
N ARG A 19 4.56 -4.64 -0.02
CA ARG A 19 4.01 -5.23 1.22
C ARG A 19 3.18 -4.24 2.03
N GLU A 20 3.59 -2.98 2.06
CA GLU A 20 2.82 -1.93 2.72
C GLU A 20 1.47 -1.67 2.03
N ALA A 21 1.44 -1.61 0.70
CA ALA A 21 0.20 -1.46 -0.06
C ALA A 21 -0.78 -2.62 0.18
N ASP A 22 -0.27 -3.86 0.24
CA ASP A 22 -1.07 -5.03 0.58
C ASP A 22 -1.55 -5.03 2.03
N THR A 23 -0.72 -4.57 2.96
CA THR A 23 -1.10 -4.38 4.37
C THR A 23 -2.26 -3.38 4.49
N CYS A 24 -2.19 -2.26 3.76
CA CYS A 24 -3.28 -1.28 3.70
C CYS A 24 -4.59 -1.92 3.23
N ARG A 25 -4.54 -2.78 2.20
CA ARG A 25 -5.72 -3.50 1.71
C ARG A 25 -6.28 -4.48 2.72
N LEU A 26 -5.43 -5.34 3.28
CA LEU A 26 -5.87 -6.36 4.23
C LEU A 26 -6.56 -5.70 5.43
N ARG A 27 -5.94 -4.66 5.99
CA ARG A 27 -6.48 -3.93 7.13
C ARG A 27 -7.77 -3.18 6.77
N SER A 28 -7.86 -2.60 5.57
CA SER A 28 -9.10 -1.96 5.11
C SER A 28 -10.26 -2.95 5.03
N ARG A 29 -10.03 -4.15 4.49
CA ARG A 29 -11.04 -5.22 4.43
C ARG A 29 -11.51 -5.64 5.84
N GLN A 30 -10.58 -5.76 6.77
CA GLN A 30 -10.89 -6.08 8.18
C GLN A 30 -11.74 -4.97 8.81
N LEU A 31 -11.36 -3.70 8.64
CA LEU A 31 -12.11 -2.57 9.17
C LEU A 31 -13.51 -2.46 8.56
N LEU A 32 -13.65 -2.67 7.24
CA LEU A 32 -14.94 -2.72 6.56
C LEU A 32 -15.83 -3.85 7.07
N HIS A 33 -15.24 -4.99 7.47
CA HIS A 33 -15.99 -6.07 8.13
C HIS A 33 -16.45 -5.64 9.53
N CYS A 34 -15.57 -5.04 10.34
CA CYS A 34 -15.90 -4.57 11.68
C CYS A 34 -16.96 -3.46 11.65
N LEU A 35 -16.83 -2.48 10.75
CA LEU A 35 -17.77 -1.36 10.60
C LEU A 35 -19.20 -1.83 10.30
N ARG A 36 -19.36 -2.90 9.50
CA ARG A 36 -20.68 -3.48 9.18
C ARG A 36 -21.41 -4.09 10.39
N ARG A 37 -20.70 -4.40 11.47
CA ARG A 37 -21.23 -5.07 12.66
C ARG A 37 -21.10 -4.21 13.92
N CYS A 38 -20.55 -3.01 13.81
CA CYS A 38 -20.27 -2.14 14.94
C CYS A 38 -21.56 -1.44 15.39
N GLN A 39 -21.89 -1.59 16.67
CA GLN A 39 -23.04 -0.92 17.30
C GLN A 39 -22.62 0.20 18.26
N ASP A 40 -21.32 0.30 18.56
CA ASP A 40 -20.77 1.34 19.42
C ASP A 40 -20.35 2.54 18.55
N GLU A 41 -20.99 3.69 18.79
CA GLU A 41 -20.80 4.90 17.97
C GLU A 41 -19.37 5.45 18.06
N ASN A 42 -18.76 5.40 19.25
CA ASN A 42 -17.39 5.90 19.45
C ASN A 42 -16.37 5.00 18.74
N LEU A 43 -16.55 3.69 18.82
CA LEU A 43 -15.75 2.71 18.11
C LEU A 43 -15.95 2.85 16.60
N PHE A 44 -17.18 3.06 16.13
CA PHE A 44 -17.48 3.30 14.73
C PHE A 44 -16.71 4.49 14.17
N VAL A 45 -16.73 5.64 14.88
CA VAL A 45 -15.98 6.84 14.49
C VAL A 45 -14.47 6.56 14.42
N ARG A 46 -13.93 5.81 15.38
CA ARG A 46 -12.50 5.44 15.39
C ARG A 46 -12.13 4.52 14.23
N LEU A 47 -12.94 3.50 13.97
CA LEU A 47 -12.74 2.56 12.86
C LEU A 47 -12.83 3.29 11.50
N ARG A 48 -13.74 4.25 11.36
CA ARG A 48 -13.86 5.05 10.13
C ARG A 48 -12.64 5.95 9.92
N ARG A 49 -12.16 6.62 10.96
CA ARG A 49 -10.92 7.43 10.90
C ARG A 49 -9.71 6.60 10.50
N GLU A 50 -9.60 5.37 11.01
CA GLU A 50 -8.55 4.44 10.63
C GLU A 50 -8.66 4.04 9.15
N LEU A 51 -9.88 3.74 8.68
CA LEU A 51 -10.10 3.44 7.26
C LEU A 51 -9.71 4.62 6.35
N ASP A 52 -10.07 5.85 6.74
CA ASP A 52 -9.66 7.07 6.03
C ASP A 52 -8.14 7.27 6.04
N HIS A 53 -7.47 6.89 7.13
CA HIS A 53 -6.01 6.90 7.20
C HIS A 53 -5.39 5.93 6.18
N LEU A 54 -5.92 4.71 6.07
CA LEU A 54 -5.44 3.73 5.09
C LEU A 54 -5.67 4.19 3.64
N HIS A 55 -6.82 4.81 3.35
CA HIS A 55 -7.08 5.39 2.04
C HIS A 55 -6.08 6.50 1.67
N ARG A 56 -5.77 7.38 2.63
CA ARG A 56 -4.73 8.42 2.45
C ARG A 56 -3.37 7.78 2.22
N ARG A 57 -2.97 6.82 3.05
CA ARG A 57 -1.67 6.15 2.91
C ARG A 57 -1.50 5.48 1.54
N ARG A 58 -2.53 4.79 1.04
CA ARG A 58 -2.50 4.23 -0.33
C ARG A 58 -2.32 5.31 -1.40
N ARG A 59 -3.00 6.47 -1.27
CA ARG A 59 -2.84 7.58 -2.22
C ARG A 59 -1.41 8.14 -2.18
N ASP A 60 -0.82 8.24 -1.00
CA ASP A 60 0.57 8.70 -0.84
C ASP A 60 1.55 7.73 -1.51
N LEU A 61 1.37 6.43 -1.31
CA LEU A 61 2.15 5.39 -1.98
C LEU A 61 2.02 5.48 -3.51
N LEU A 62 0.81 5.66 -4.03
CA LEU A 62 0.57 5.84 -5.47
C LEU A 62 1.27 7.09 -6.01
N SER A 63 1.21 8.20 -5.27
CA SER A 63 1.87 9.46 -5.63
C SER A 63 3.38 9.30 -5.68
N ALA A 64 3.97 8.66 -4.67
CA ALA A 64 5.40 8.38 -4.61
C ALA A 64 5.85 7.46 -5.77
N ALA A 65 5.12 6.37 -6.01
CA ALA A 65 5.43 5.43 -7.09
C ALA A 65 5.38 6.11 -8.48
N ARG A 66 4.36 6.93 -8.74
CA ARG A 66 4.27 7.72 -9.98
C ARG A 66 5.37 8.77 -10.10
N SER A 67 5.81 9.37 -8.99
CA SER A 67 6.94 10.30 -8.97
C SER A 67 8.24 9.60 -9.37
N TRP A 68 8.49 8.41 -8.81
CA TRP A 68 9.68 7.61 -9.15
C TRP A 68 9.65 7.09 -10.58
N GLN A 69 8.49 6.62 -11.04
CA GLN A 69 8.29 6.19 -12.42
C GLN A 69 8.62 7.31 -13.42
N ARG A 70 8.15 8.54 -13.16
CA ARG A 70 8.47 9.70 -14.01
C ARG A 70 9.95 10.11 -13.99
N ARG A 71 10.64 9.86 -12.87
CA ARG A 71 12.07 10.17 -12.71
C ARG A 71 12.99 9.04 -13.19
N GLY A 72 12.44 7.89 -13.59
CA GLY A 72 13.24 6.72 -14.00
C GLY A 72 14.06 6.12 -12.86
N VAL A 73 13.58 6.19 -11.61
CA VAL A 73 14.32 5.72 -10.43
C VAL A 73 13.97 4.26 -10.11
N GLY A 74 14.91 3.35 -10.26
CA GLY A 74 14.75 1.93 -9.93
C GLY A 74 14.26 1.08 -11.11
N ASP A 75 13.92 -0.17 -10.83
CA ASP A 75 13.45 -1.12 -11.86
C ASP A 75 12.08 -0.69 -12.43
N PRO A 76 11.97 -0.46 -13.76
CA PRO A 76 10.73 -0.04 -14.39
C PRO A 76 9.57 -1.02 -14.19
N LEU A 77 9.84 -2.33 -14.17
CA LEU A 77 8.81 -3.36 -14.01
C LEU A 77 8.26 -3.34 -12.57
N ALA A 78 9.14 -3.35 -11.57
CA ALA A 78 8.74 -3.26 -10.17
C ALA A 78 7.97 -1.97 -9.86
N LEU A 79 8.37 -0.83 -10.44
CA LEU A 79 7.63 0.42 -10.32
C LEU A 79 6.25 0.34 -10.97
N ALA A 80 6.14 -0.20 -12.18
CA ALA A 80 4.85 -0.38 -12.86
C ALA A 80 3.93 -1.28 -12.03
N PHE A 81 4.48 -2.35 -11.45
CA PHE A 81 3.75 -3.22 -10.53
C PHE A 81 3.28 -2.48 -9.28
N LEU A 82 4.14 -1.70 -8.62
CA LEU A 82 3.75 -0.91 -7.45
C LEU A 82 2.67 0.14 -7.78
N VAL A 83 2.77 0.81 -8.93
CA VAL A 83 1.74 1.76 -9.39
C VAL A 83 0.40 1.05 -9.58
N GLU A 84 0.40 -0.10 -10.25
CA GLU A 84 -0.81 -0.90 -10.43
C GLU A 84 -1.36 -1.41 -9.10
N LEU A 85 -0.47 -1.82 -8.18
CA LEU A 85 -0.85 -2.23 -6.84
C LEU A 85 -1.45 -1.05 -6.06
N CYS A 86 -0.95 0.17 -6.17
CA CYS A 86 -1.51 1.29 -5.43
C CYS A 86 -2.71 1.93 -6.14
N SER A 87 -2.94 1.70 -7.43
CA SER A 87 -4.02 2.32 -8.23
C SER A 87 -5.41 1.83 -7.79
N ARG A 88 -5.52 0.55 -7.43
CA ARG A 88 -6.82 -0.07 -7.09
C ARG A 88 -7.37 0.45 -5.76
N PRO A 89 -8.69 0.67 -5.65
CA PRO A 89 -9.31 1.13 -4.41
C PRO A 89 -9.19 0.09 -3.27
N LEU A 90 -9.31 0.57 -2.01
CA LEU A 90 -9.43 -0.28 -0.82
C LEU A 90 -10.92 -0.51 -0.57
N THR A 91 -11.56 -1.33 -1.39
CA THR A 91 -12.98 -1.70 -1.27
C THR A 91 -13.12 -3.19 -1.04
#